data_AF-A0A1H1MP62-F1
#
_entry.id   AF-A0A1H1MP62-F1
#
_cell.length_a   1.000
_cell.length_b   1.000
_cell.length_c   1.000
_cell.angle_alpha   90.00
_cell.angle_beta   90.00
_cell.angle_gamma   90.00
#
_symmetry.space_group_name_H-M   'P 1'
#
loop_
_entity.id
_entity.type
_entity.pdbx_description
1 polymer ?
#
loop_
_entity_poly.entity_id
_entity_poly.type
_entity_poly.pdbx_seq_one_letter_code
_entity_poly.pdbx_strand_id
1 'polypeptide(L)' 'MSESPDFRKWAARVARQADKERDASEAHRLMSIAEYWVRLADIEDWQRDSQAGDNATTH' A
#
# COMPACT_ATOMS: atom_id res chain seq x y z
N MET A 1 -6.21 16.50 -12.45
CA MET A 1 -5.85 15.07 -12.57
C MET A 1 -5.12 14.70 -11.31
N SER A 2 -5.80 14.01 -10.40
CA SER A 2 -5.23 13.55 -9.13
C SER A 2 -4.49 12.25 -9.44
N GLU A 3 -3.16 12.25 -9.28
CA GLU A 3 -2.35 11.04 -9.40
C GLU A 3 -2.88 9.99 -8.41
N SER A 4 -3.07 8.74 -8.85
CA SER A 4 -3.50 7.67 -7.95
C SER A 4 -2.49 7.55 -6.81
N PRO A 5 -2.95 7.42 -5.56
CA PRO A 5 -2.06 7.31 -4.40
C PRO A 5 -1.15 6.07 -4.52
N ASP A 6 0.16 6.27 -4.57
CA ASP A 6 1.15 5.18 -4.56
C ASP A 6 1.33 4.65 -3.12
N PHE A 7 0.40 3.79 -2.73
CA PHE A 7 0.36 3.21 -1.38
C PHE A 7 1.63 2.45 -1.03
N ARG A 8 2.29 1.80 -2.00
CA ARG A 8 3.57 1.10 -1.79
C ARG A 8 4.69 2.08 -1.45
N LYS A 9 4.77 3.21 -2.15
CA LYS A 9 5.75 4.26 -1.85
C LYS A 9 5.53 4.89 -0.48
N TRP A 10 4.28 5.08 -0.07
CA TRP A 10 3.95 5.56 1.28
C TRP A 10 4.30 4.55 2.36
N ALA A 11 3.93 3.28 2.19
CA ALA A 11 4.32 2.20 3.09
C ALA A 11 5.85 2.14 3.28
N ALA A 12 6.62 2.15 2.18
CA ALA A 12 8.08 2.13 2.22
C ALA A 12 8.69 3.37 2.89
N ARG A 13 8.05 4.54 2.80
CA ARG A 13 8.49 5.74 3.51
C ARG A 13 8.28 5.60 5.02
N VAL A 14 7.11 5.13 5.44
CA VAL A 14 6.77 4.96 6.86
C VAL A 14 7.61 3.85 7.50
N ALA A 15 7.83 2.73 6.81
CA ALA A 15 8.72 1.66 7.29
C ALA A 15 10.15 2.15 7.54
N ARG A 16 10.69 2.99 6.64
CA ARG A 16 12.01 3.63 6.83
C ARG A 16 12.05 4.62 7.98
N GLN A 17 10.90 5.19 8.36
CA GLN A 17 10.81 6.03 9.56
C GLN A 17 10.77 5.16 10.81
N ALA A 18 10.00 4.08 10.81
CA ALA A 18 9.94 3.11 11.91
C ALA A 18 11.33 2.53 12.23
N ASP A 19 12.12 2.21 11.21
CA ASP A 19 13.50 1.69 11.35
C ASP A 19 14.45 2.67 12.06
N LYS A 20 14.18 3.98 11.96
CA LYS A 20 14.99 5.03 12.57
C LYS A 20 14.44 5.53 13.90
N GLU A 21 13.25 5.06 14.29
CA GLU A 21 12.56 5.52 15.49
C GLU A 21 13.19 4.88 16.73
N ARG A 22 13.44 5.71 17.75
CA ARG A 22 14.07 5.26 19.00
C ARG A 22 13.03 4.74 19.99
N ASP A 23 11.81 5.27 19.94
CA ASP A 23 10.71 4.79 20.76
C ASP A 23 10.10 3.54 20.12
N ALA A 24 10.22 2.40 20.79
CA ALA A 24 9.67 1.13 20.31
C ALA A 24 8.14 1.17 20.11
N SER A 25 7.41 1.96 20.90
CA SER A 25 5.97 2.14 20.76
C SER A 25 5.62 2.87 19.47
N GLU A 26 6.34 3.96 19.17
CA GLU A 26 6.14 4.72 17.94
C GLU A 26 6.65 3.95 16.72
N ALA A 27 7.75 3.21 16.83
CA ALA A 27 8.23 2.31 15.77
C ALA A 27 7.18 1.26 15.42
N HIS A 28 6.56 0.61 16.41
CA HIS A 28 5.47 -0.33 16.19
C HIS A 28 4.25 0.33 15.56
N ARG A 29 3.85 1.51 16.03
CA ARG A 29 2.72 2.25 15.46
C ARG A 29 2.96 2.59 13.98
N LEU A 30 4.16 3.06 13.64
CA LEU A 30 4.55 3.34 12.26
C LEU A 30 4.53 2.06 11.42
N MET A 31 4.99 0.93 11.96
CA MET A 31 4.93 -0.35 11.26
C MET A 31 3.49 -0.78 10.96
N SER A 32 2.56 -0.66 11.92
CA SER A 32 1.14 -0.93 11.70
C SER A 32 0.51 -0.03 10.62
N ILE A 33 0.95 1.23 10.52
CA ILE A 33 0.53 2.13 9.45
C ILE A 33 1.09 1.67 8.10
N ALA A 34 2.36 1.26 8.04
CA ALA A 34 2.96 0.75 6.81
C ALA A 34 2.25 -0.52 6.31
N GLU A 35 1.95 -1.46 7.21
CA GLU A 35 1.18 -2.66 6.90
C GLU A 35 -0.22 -2.35 6.35
N TYR A 36 -0.90 -1.35 6.93
CA TYR A 36 -2.20 -0.91 6.42
C TYR A 36 -2.12 -0.41 4.98
N TRP A 37 -1.11 0.38 4.64
CA TRP A 37 -0.90 0.85 3.27
C TRP A 37 -0.56 -0.28 2.30
N VAL A 38 0.19 -1.30 2.73
CA VAL A 38 0.44 -2.49 1.89
C VAL A 38 -0.88 -3.19 1.55
N ARG A 39 -1.76 -3.39 2.54
CA ARG A 39 -3.07 -4.02 2.29
C ARG A 39 -3.93 -3.23 1.30
N LEU A 40 -3.87 -1.90 1.36
CA LEU A 40 -4.57 -1.05 0.38
C LEU A 40 -3.99 -1.19 -1.03
N ALA A 41 -2.66 -1.28 -1.16
CA ALA A 41 -2.03 -1.56 -2.45
C ALA A 41 -2.45 -2.92 -3.02
N ASP A 42 -2.53 -3.95 -2.17
CA ASP A 42 -2.94 -5.29 -2.60
C ASP A 42 -4.40 -5.31 -3.06
N ILE A 43 -5.29 -4.55 -2.40
CA ILE A 43 -6.69 -4.38 -2.83
C ILE A 43 -6.77 -3.65 -4.17
N GLU A 44 -5.99 -2.58 -4.37
CA GLU A 44 -5.97 -1.84 -5.63
C GLU A 44 -5.46 -2.69 -6.80
N ASP A 45 -4.40 -3.46 -6.58
CA ASP A 45 -3.87 -4.40 -7.58
C ASP A 45 -4.89 -5.48 -7.93
N TRP A 46 -5.55 -6.06 -6.92
CA TRP A 46 -6.59 -7.07 -7.15
C TRP A 46 -7.78 -6.51 -7.94
N GLN A 47 -8.20 -5.27 -7.66
CA GLN A 47 -9.27 -4.59 -8.42
C GLN A 47 -8.86 -4.35 -9.88
N ARG A 48 -7.61 -3.94 -10.10
CA ARG A 48 -7.06 -3.71 -11.44
C ARG A 48 -6.99 -5.00 -12.25
N ASP A 49 -6.53 -6.09 -11.64
CA ASP A 49 -6.44 -7.41 -12.28
C ASP A 49 -7.82 -7.97 -12.60
N SER A 50 -8.78 -7.83 -11.68
CA SER A 50 -10.16 -8.29 -11.87
C SER A 50 -10.83 -7.55 -13.03
N GLN A 51 -10.63 -6.23 -13.13
CA GLN A 51 -11.17 -5.41 -14.22
C GLN A 51 -10.48 -5.66 -15.57
N ALA A 52 -9.22 -6.09 -15.58
CA ALA A 52 -8.52 -6.50 -16.79
C ALA A 52 -9.00 -7.87 -17.32
N GLY A 53 -9.41 -8.78 -16.42
CA GLY A 53 -9.95 -10.11 -16.78
C GLY A 53 -11.33 -10.06 -17.46
N ASP A 54 -12.21 -9.15 -17.02
CA ASP A 54 -13.58 -9.05 -17.55
C ASP A 54 -13.64 -8.54 -19.00
N ASN A 55 -12.67 -7.72 -19.44
CA ASN A 55 -12.61 -7.21 -20.80
C ASN A 55 -12.04 -8.21 -21.84
N ALA A 56 -11.56 -9.38 -21.41
CA ALA A 56 -11.02 -10.41 -22.31
C ALA A 56 -12.07 -11.42 -22.80
N THR A 57 -13.31 -11.36 -22.29
CA THR A 57 -14.40 -12.27 -22.67
C THR A 57 -15.52 -11.53 -23.39
N THR A 58 -15.22 -10.97 -24.55
CA THR A 58 -16.26 -10.69 -25.57
C THR A 58 -15.62 -10.90 -26.91
N HIS A 59 -15.81 -12.09 -27.48
CA HIS A 59 -15.41 -12.41 -28.85
C HIS A 59 -16.44 -13.33 -29.50
#